data_AF-Q58JY0-F1
#
_entry.id   AF-Q58JY0-F1
#
_cell.length_a   1.000
_cell.length_b   1.000
_cell.length_c   1.000
_cell.angle_alpha   90.00
_cell.angle_beta   90.00
_cell.angle_gamma   90.00
#
_symmetry.space_group_name_H-M   'P 1'
#
loop_
_entity.id
_entity.type
_entity.pdbx_description
1 polymer ?
#
loop_
_entity_poly.entity_id
_entity_poly.type
_entity_poly.pdbx_seq_one_letter_code
_entity_poly.pdbx_strand_id
1 'polypeptide(L)'
;KNFGVTEFINPKEHEQPIQQVIVDLTDGGVDYSFECIGNVSVMRSALECCHKGWGTSVIVGVAASGQEISTRPFQLVTGRVWKGTAFGGFKSRSQVPSLVDKYLKKEIKVDEYITHNMTLADINKAFDLMHDGDCLRVVLDMFV
;
A
#
# COMPACT_ATOMS: atom_id res chain seq x y z
N LYS A 1 -3.43 -14.78 -7.76
CA LYS A 1 -2.64 -14.28 -6.61
C LYS A 1 -1.15 -14.27 -7.01
N ASN A 2 -0.71 -13.29 -7.81
CA ASN A 2 0.62 -13.32 -8.48
C ASN A 2 1.73 -12.57 -7.71
N PHE A 3 1.36 -11.74 -6.73
CA PHE A 3 2.26 -10.88 -5.96
C PHE A 3 2.42 -11.32 -4.49
N GLY A 4 2.01 -12.54 -4.15
CA GLY A 4 2.23 -13.12 -2.82
C GLY A 4 1.11 -12.89 -1.79
N VAL A 5 0.03 -12.18 -2.13
CA VAL A 5 -1.16 -12.09 -1.27
C VAL A 5 -1.76 -13.48 -1.07
N THR A 6 -1.80 -13.96 0.17
CA THR A 6 -2.29 -15.30 0.56
C THR A 6 -3.78 -15.29 0.87
N GLU A 7 -4.30 -14.21 1.43
CA GLU A 7 -5.69 -14.04 1.87
C GLU A 7 -6.23 -12.72 1.37
N PHE A 8 -7.54 -12.66 1.11
CA PHE A 8 -8.20 -11.46 0.60
C PHE A 8 -9.50 -11.27 1.35
N ILE A 9 -9.73 -10.04 1.80
CA ILE A 9 -10.91 -9.64 2.56
C ILE A 9 -11.47 -8.40 1.90
N ASN A 10 -12.74 -8.46 1.52
CA ASN A 10 -13.48 -7.30 1.03
C ASN A 10 -14.26 -6.69 2.21
N PRO A 11 -13.94 -5.46 2.69
CA PRO A 11 -14.61 -4.87 3.85
C PRO A 11 -16.13 -4.74 3.70
N LYS A 12 -16.66 -4.75 2.47
CA LYS A 12 -18.11 -4.66 2.20
C LYS A 12 -18.86 -5.96 2.52
N GLU A 13 -18.15 -7.06 2.70
CA GLU A 13 -18.72 -8.39 3.00
C GLU A 13 -18.82 -8.65 4.52
N HIS A 14 -18.50 -7.65 5.35
CA HIS A 14 -18.50 -7.74 6.80
C HIS A 14 -19.26 -6.58 7.43
N GLU A 15 -20.08 -6.88 8.45
CA GLU A 15 -20.74 -5.86 9.26
C GLU A 15 -19.80 -5.25 10.31
N GLN A 16 -18.81 -6.03 10.75
CA GLN A 16 -17.82 -5.61 11.73
C GLN A 16 -16.79 -4.66 11.09
N PRO A 17 -16.20 -3.73 11.87
CA PRO A 17 -15.05 -2.95 11.41
C PRO A 17 -13.92 -3.86 10.94
N ILE A 18 -13.31 -3.53 9.80
CA ILE A 18 -12.32 -4.40 9.14
C ILE A 18 -11.13 -4.74 10.06
N GLN A 19 -10.75 -3.85 10.96
CA GLN A 19 -9.68 -4.11 11.92
C GLN A 19 -10.02 -5.25 12.89
N GLN A 20 -11.30 -5.42 13.26
CA GLN A 20 -11.73 -6.52 14.11
C GLN A 20 -11.71 -7.84 13.34
N VAL A 21 -12.19 -7.84 12.10
CA VAL A 21 -12.14 -9.02 11.21
C VAL A 21 -10.71 -9.53 11.08
N ILE A 22 -9.74 -8.63 10.88
CA ILE A 22 -8.32 -8.99 10.79
C ILE A 22 -7.78 -9.50 12.13
N VAL A 23 -8.12 -8.86 13.25
CA VAL A 23 -7.70 -9.31 14.59
C VAL A 23 -8.22 -10.70 14.90
N ASP A 24 -9.48 -10.98 14.58
CA ASP A 24 -10.11 -12.29 14.80
C ASP A 24 -9.49 -13.37 13.90
N LEU A 25 -9.20 -13.04 12.64
CA LEU A 25 -8.55 -13.95 11.70
C LEU A 25 -7.12 -14.32 12.11
N THR A 26 -6.44 -13.46 12.86
CA THR A 26 -5.02 -13.60 13.21
C THR A 26 -4.79 -13.80 14.70
N ASP A 27 -5.84 -14.13 15.46
CA ASP A 27 -5.81 -14.37 16.90
C ASP A 27 -5.12 -13.26 17.73
N GLY A 28 -5.26 -12.00 17.30
CA GLY A 28 -4.69 -10.85 18.03
C GLY A 28 -4.20 -9.68 17.19
N GLY A 29 -4.15 -9.84 15.87
CA GLY A 29 -3.72 -8.81 14.92
C GLY A 29 -2.41 -9.15 14.20
N VAL A 30 -2.12 -8.43 13.13
CA VAL A 30 -0.94 -8.66 12.29
C VAL A 30 0.32 -8.01 12.87
N ASP A 31 1.49 -8.63 12.66
CA ASP A 31 2.78 -8.04 13.06
C ASP A 31 3.04 -6.70 12.35
N TYR A 32 2.67 -6.61 11.07
CA TYR A 32 2.81 -5.42 10.26
C TYR A 32 1.56 -5.16 9.45
N SER A 33 1.15 -3.89 9.38
CA SER A 33 0.13 -3.43 8.46
C SER A 33 0.64 -2.26 7.62
N PHE A 34 0.12 -2.15 6.41
CA PHE A 34 0.48 -1.09 5.46
C PHE A 34 -0.79 -0.46 4.91
N GLU A 35 -0.95 0.84 5.08
CA GLU A 35 -2.02 1.59 4.41
C GLU A 35 -1.46 2.16 3.11
N CYS A 36 -2.03 1.73 1.98
CA CYS A 36 -1.56 2.05 0.63
C CYS A 36 -2.61 2.81 -0.20
N ILE A 37 -3.52 3.54 0.44
CA ILE A 37 -4.66 4.20 -0.23
C ILE A 37 -4.59 5.73 -0.06
N GLY A 38 -4.35 6.22 1.16
CA GLY A 38 -4.43 7.64 1.50
C GLY A 38 -5.74 8.02 2.20
N ASN A 39 -6.42 7.07 2.85
CA ASN A 39 -7.66 7.33 3.59
C ASN A 39 -7.43 7.23 5.11
N VAL A 40 -7.67 8.31 5.85
CA VAL A 40 -7.37 8.38 7.30
C VAL A 40 -8.17 7.39 8.16
N SER A 41 -9.38 7.00 7.74
CA SER A 41 -10.16 5.96 8.41
C SER A 41 -9.53 4.58 8.21
N VAL A 42 -8.98 4.31 7.02
CA VAL A 42 -8.23 3.07 6.74
C VAL A 42 -6.88 3.09 7.45
N MET A 43 -6.20 4.24 7.55
CA MET A 43 -4.96 4.37 8.32
C MET A 43 -5.17 4.00 9.79
N ARG A 44 -6.27 4.47 10.39
CA ARG A 44 -6.66 4.08 11.75
C ARG A 44 -6.94 2.58 11.84
N SER A 45 -7.69 2.02 10.89
CA SER A 45 -8.02 0.60 10.88
C SER A 45 -6.75 -0.26 10.75
N ALA A 46 -5.79 0.15 9.92
CA ALA A 46 -4.50 -0.52 9.77
C ALA A 46 -3.69 -0.51 11.09
N LEU A 47 -3.71 0.57 11.86
CA LEU A 47 -3.08 0.57 13.18
C LEU A 47 -3.81 -0.36 14.15
N GLU A 48 -5.14 -0.27 14.21
CA GLU A 48 -5.93 -1.00 15.19
C GLU A 48 -5.97 -2.51 14.91
N CYS A 49 -5.68 -2.95 13.69
CA CYS A 49 -5.55 -4.37 13.35
C CYS A 49 -4.16 -4.96 13.62
N CYS A 50 -3.18 -4.14 14.01
CA CYS A 50 -1.86 -4.64 14.38
C CYS A 50 -1.89 -5.37 15.73
N HIS A 51 -0.99 -6.32 15.90
CA HIS A 51 -0.87 -7.09 17.13
C HIS A 51 -0.53 -6.20 18.33
N LYS A 52 -1.20 -6.42 19.46
CA LYS A 52 -0.87 -5.77 20.72
C LYS A 52 0.55 -6.16 21.16
N GLY A 53 1.35 -5.22 21.64
CA GLY A 53 2.69 -5.47 22.18
C GLY A 53 3.82 -5.16 21.21
N TRP A 54 3.71 -5.54 19.94
CA TRP A 54 4.81 -5.39 18.97
C TRP A 54 4.39 -4.96 17.55
N GLY A 55 3.09 -4.87 17.26
CA GLY A 55 2.62 -4.62 15.91
C GLY A 55 3.00 -3.23 15.39
N THR A 56 3.37 -3.13 14.11
CA THR A 56 3.76 -1.87 13.47
C THR A 56 2.88 -1.56 12.26
N SER A 57 2.25 -0.39 12.27
CA SER A 57 1.51 0.13 11.13
C SER A 57 2.31 1.20 10.39
N VAL A 58 2.42 1.04 9.07
CA VAL A 58 3.15 1.94 8.18
C VAL A 58 2.17 2.62 7.21
N ILE A 59 2.08 3.94 7.30
CA ILE A 59 1.33 4.75 6.33
C ILE A 59 2.21 4.93 5.08
N VAL A 60 1.72 4.46 3.93
CA VAL A 60 2.32 4.64 2.60
C VAL A 60 1.47 5.60 1.76
N GLY A 61 0.15 5.54 1.90
CA GLY A 61 -0.79 6.41 1.20
C GLY A 61 -0.70 7.88 1.64
N VAL A 62 -1.02 8.80 0.73
CA VAL A 62 -0.98 10.24 0.98
C VAL A 62 -2.40 10.75 1.16
N ALA A 63 -2.73 11.24 2.35
CA ALA A 63 -4.05 11.81 2.64
C ALA A 63 -4.24 13.18 1.99
N ALA A 64 -5.51 13.52 1.69
CA ALA A 64 -5.88 14.84 1.24
C ALA A 64 -5.57 15.93 2.29
N SER A 65 -5.42 17.17 1.83
CA SER A 65 -5.09 18.31 2.70
C SER A 65 -6.11 18.49 3.84
N GLY A 66 -5.62 18.77 5.05
CA GLY A 66 -6.44 19.03 6.24
C GLY A 66 -7.05 17.78 6.89
N GLN A 67 -6.76 16.58 6.39
CA GLN A 67 -7.20 15.34 7.02
C GLN A 67 -6.28 14.95 8.18
N GLU A 68 -6.87 14.38 9.23
CA GLU A 68 -6.15 13.97 10.43
C GLU A 68 -6.36 12.49 10.71
N ILE A 69 -5.28 11.82 11.11
CA ILE A 69 -5.36 10.48 11.66
C ILE A 69 -5.67 10.56 13.16
N SER A 70 -6.45 9.59 13.66
CA SER A 70 -6.79 9.52 15.08
C SER A 70 -6.86 8.07 15.55
N THR A 71 -6.55 7.85 16.83
CA THR A 71 -6.78 6.59 17.53
C THR A 71 -6.80 6.84 19.04
N ARG A 72 -7.14 5.83 19.84
CA ARG A 72 -7.00 5.91 21.30
C ARG A 72 -5.52 5.76 21.68
N PRO A 73 -4.94 6.61 22.54
CA PRO A 73 -3.54 6.50 22.96
C PRO A 73 -3.17 5.12 23.51
N PHE A 74 -4.14 4.42 24.11
CA PHE A 74 -3.97 3.05 24.61
C PHE A 74 -3.49 2.06 23.54
N GLN A 75 -3.82 2.27 22.26
CA GLN A 75 -3.33 1.44 21.17
C GLN A 75 -1.80 1.45 21.09
N LEU A 76 -1.18 2.62 21.32
CA LEU A 76 0.26 2.81 21.32
C LEU A 76 0.90 2.43 22.66
N VAL A 77 0.26 2.79 23.79
CA VAL A 77 0.72 2.42 25.15
C VAL A 77 0.85 0.90 25.27
N THR A 78 -0.05 0.14 24.62
CA THR A 78 0.00 -1.32 24.61
C THR A 78 0.94 -1.91 23.58
N GLY A 79 1.84 -1.12 23.00
CA GLY A 79 3.01 -1.60 22.25
C GLY A 79 2.91 -1.51 20.72
N ARG A 80 1.84 -0.93 20.16
CA ARG A 80 1.81 -0.67 18.72
C ARG A 80 2.68 0.52 18.35
N VAL A 81 3.27 0.47 17.15
CA VAL A 81 4.03 1.58 16.57
C VAL A 81 3.33 2.09 15.32
N TRP A 82 3.10 3.40 15.25
CA TRP A 82 2.57 4.06 14.05
C TRP A 82 3.68 4.89 13.40
N LYS A 83 3.99 4.60 12.13
CA LYS A 83 5.02 5.33 11.38
C LYS A 83 4.58 5.54 9.93
N GLY A 84 5.30 6.41 9.22
CA GLY A 84 5.13 6.64 7.80
C GLY A 84 6.38 6.28 7.01
N THR A 85 6.26 6.25 5.69
CA THR A 85 7.40 6.14 4.79
C THR A 85 7.28 7.12 3.64
N ALA A 86 8.41 7.66 3.19
CA ALA A 86 8.52 8.43 1.96
C ALA A 86 9.42 7.66 1.01
N PHE A 87 8.95 7.36 -0.20
CA PHE A 87 9.69 6.61 -1.21
C PHE A 87 10.25 5.27 -0.69
N GLY A 88 9.52 4.60 0.21
CA GLY A 88 9.95 3.34 0.84
C GLY A 88 11.18 3.46 1.76
N GLY A 89 11.62 4.67 2.10
CA GLY A 89 12.85 4.92 2.86
C GLY A 89 14.13 4.85 2.03
N PHE A 90 14.01 4.75 0.70
CA PHE A 90 15.17 4.67 -0.18
C PHE A 90 15.83 6.04 -0.41
N LYS A 91 17.16 6.07 -0.35
CA LYS A 91 18.01 7.16 -0.80
C LYS A 91 18.19 7.05 -2.32
N SER A 92 17.40 7.82 -3.06
CA SER A 92 17.24 7.72 -4.53
C SER A 92 18.53 7.45 -5.30
N ARG A 93 19.47 8.40 -5.35
CA ARG A 93 20.70 8.30 -6.15
C ARG A 93 21.57 7.09 -5.80
N SER A 94 21.62 6.73 -4.51
CA SER A 94 22.48 5.65 -4.02
C SER A 94 21.84 4.26 -4.05
N GLN A 95 20.50 4.16 -4.07
CA GLN A 95 19.81 2.88 -3.88
C GLN A 95 18.86 2.50 -5.01
N VAL A 96 18.43 3.42 -5.87
CA VAL A 96 17.66 3.04 -7.07
C VAL A 96 18.47 2.14 -8.01
N PRO A 97 19.78 2.38 -8.27
CA PRO A 97 20.56 1.47 -9.11
C PRO A 97 20.56 0.02 -8.60
N SER A 98 20.59 -0.21 -7.29
CA SER A 98 20.54 -1.57 -6.75
C SER A 98 19.17 -2.24 -6.90
N LEU A 99 18.08 -1.47 -6.95
CA LEU A 99 16.76 -2.00 -7.33
C LEU A 99 16.73 -2.44 -8.80
N VAL A 100 17.38 -1.68 -9.69
CA VAL A 100 17.54 -2.07 -11.11
C VAL A 100 18.34 -3.37 -11.21
N ASP A 101 19.45 -3.49 -10.47
CA ASP A 101 20.25 -4.73 -10.45
C ASP A 101 19.42 -5.93 -9.97
N LYS A 102 18.61 -5.75 -8.91
CA LYS A 102 17.68 -6.79 -8.42
C LYS A 102 16.64 -7.19 -9.45
N TYR A 103 16.11 -6.23 -10.20
CA TYR A 103 15.17 -6.51 -11.29
C TYR A 103 15.85 -7.30 -12.42
N LEU A 104 17.05 -6.90 -12.85
CA LEU A 104 17.81 -7.62 -13.89
C LEU A 104 18.15 -9.05 -13.46
N LYS A 105 18.38 -9.28 -12.16
CA LYS A 105 18.57 -10.60 -11.53
C LYS A 105 17.28 -11.37 -11.28
N LYS A 106 16.13 -10.82 -11.65
CA LYS A 106 14.79 -11.40 -11.41
C LYS A 106 14.48 -11.65 -9.92
N GLU A 107 15.10 -10.88 -9.03
CA GLU A 107 14.80 -10.91 -7.58
C GLU A 107 13.53 -10.12 -7.23
N ILE A 108 13.17 -9.13 -8.06
CA ILE A 108 11.95 -8.32 -7.89
C ILE A 108 11.17 -8.25 -9.19
N LYS A 109 9.85 -8.16 -9.04
CA LYS A 109 8.90 -8.01 -10.15
C LYS A 109 8.77 -6.54 -10.54
N VAL A 110 8.71 -6.27 -11.85
CA VAL A 110 8.48 -4.92 -12.41
C VAL A 110 7.53 -5.03 -13.59
N ASP A 111 7.80 -5.98 -14.49
CA ASP A 111 7.04 -6.19 -15.73
C ASP A 111 5.55 -6.41 -15.45
N GLU A 112 5.20 -7.18 -14.41
CA GLU A 112 3.81 -7.49 -14.08
C GLU A 112 3.00 -6.29 -13.55
N TYR A 113 3.65 -5.17 -13.20
CA TYR A 113 2.94 -3.94 -12.85
C TYR A 113 2.53 -3.13 -14.08
N ILE A 114 3.13 -3.39 -15.26
CA ILE A 114 2.83 -2.69 -16.51
C ILE A 114 1.64 -3.38 -17.17
N THR A 115 0.45 -2.82 -16.99
CA THR A 115 -0.79 -3.32 -17.59
C THR A 115 -1.04 -2.75 -18.99
N HIS A 116 -0.50 -1.57 -19.28
CA HIS A 116 -0.74 -0.85 -20.54
C HIS A 116 0.54 -0.21 -21.06
N ASN A 117 0.75 -0.28 -22.37
CA ASN A 117 1.78 0.46 -23.09
C ASN A 117 1.09 1.34 -24.13
N MET A 118 1.43 2.62 -24.14
CA MET A 118 0.83 3.62 -25.04
C MET A 118 1.90 4.59 -25.54
N THR A 119 1.53 5.45 -26.48
CA THR A 119 2.40 6.52 -26.97
C THR A 119 2.14 7.81 -26.18
N LEU A 120 3.10 8.72 -26.16
CA LEU A 120 2.90 10.06 -25.58
C LEU A 120 1.72 10.81 -26.23
N ALA A 121 1.45 10.57 -27.52
CA ALA A 121 0.30 11.17 -28.22
C ALA A 121 -1.05 10.74 -27.62
N ASP A 122 -1.10 9.57 -26.97
CA ASP A 122 -2.30 9.05 -26.32
C ASP A 122 -2.38 9.39 -24.82
N ILE A 123 -1.57 10.33 -24.32
CA ILE A 123 -1.49 10.64 -22.88
C ILE A 123 -2.85 10.90 -22.21
N ASN A 124 -3.79 11.57 -22.89
CA ASN A 124 -5.12 11.83 -22.32
C ASN A 124 -5.93 10.54 -22.11
N LYS A 125 -5.84 9.58 -23.03
CA LYS A 125 -6.47 8.26 -22.86
C LYS A 125 -5.81 7.49 -21.72
N ALA A 126 -4.50 7.68 -21.49
CA ALA A 126 -3.82 7.08 -20.35
C ALA A 126 -4.37 7.60 -19.01
N PHE A 127 -4.77 8.87 -18.92
CA PHE A 127 -5.48 9.41 -17.74
C PHE A 127 -6.87 8.79 -17.56
N ASP A 128 -7.60 8.52 -18.66
CA ASP A 128 -8.90 7.85 -18.57
C ASP A 128 -8.75 6.44 -17.97
N LEU A 129 -7.73 5.68 -18.41
CA LEU A 129 -7.43 4.35 -17.88
C LEU A 129 -7.12 4.33 -16.38
N MET A 130 -6.62 5.43 -15.79
CA MET A 130 -6.36 5.50 -14.35
C MET A 130 -7.64 5.39 -13.50
N HIS A 131 -8.82 5.60 -14.09
CA HIS A 131 -10.11 5.44 -13.42
C HIS A 131 -10.63 3.99 -13.48
N ASP A 132 -10.01 3.14 -14.30
CA ASP A 132 -10.38 1.74 -14.43
C ASP A 132 -9.70 0.89 -13.34
N GLY A 133 -10.47 -0.01 -12.73
CA GLY A 133 -9.99 -0.94 -11.71
C GLY A 133 -9.01 -1.98 -12.25
N ASP A 134 -8.98 -2.20 -13.57
CA ASP A 134 -8.07 -3.14 -14.23
C ASP A 134 -6.70 -2.52 -14.60
N CYS A 135 -6.50 -1.22 -14.37
CA CYS A 135 -5.23 -0.54 -14.64
C CYS A 135 -4.32 -0.48 -13.40
N LEU A 136 -3.11 -1.03 -13.50
CA LEU A 136 -2.05 -0.86 -12.49
C LEU A 136 -1.10 0.28 -12.85
N ARG A 137 -0.44 0.19 -14.02
CA ARG A 137 0.45 1.23 -14.57
C ARG A 137 0.35 1.29 -16.08
N VAL A 138 0.48 2.51 -16.60
CA VAL A 138 0.66 2.81 -18.02
C VAL A 138 2.09 3.29 -18.23
N VAL A 139 2.81 2.69 -19.19
CA VAL A 139 4.11 3.19 -19.67
C VAL A 139 3.89 3.92 -21.00
N LEU A 140 4.45 5.12 -21.11
CA LEU A 140 4.36 5.93 -22.32
C LEU A 140 5.68 5.88 -23.08
N ASP A 141 5.62 5.47 -24.34
CA ASP A 141 6.73 5.63 -25.26
C ASP A 141 6.77 7.07 -25.79
N MET A 142 7.95 7.67 -25.71
CA MET A 142 8.23 9.05 -26.11
C MET A 142 8.57 9.16 -27.59
N PHE A 143 8.96 8.06 -28.25
CA PHE A 143 9.46 8.05 -29.62
C PHE A 143 8.59 7.16 -30.50
N VAL A 144 7.55 7.78 -31.06
CA VAL A 144 6.94 7.35 -32.32
C VAL A 144 7.25 8.40 -33.38
#